data_AF-M3USG7-F1
#
_entry.id   AF-M3USG7-F1
#
_cell.length_a   1.000
_cell.length_b   1.000
_cell.length_c   1.000
_cell.angle_alpha   90.00
_cell.angle_beta   90.00
_cell.angle_gamma   90.00
#
_symmetry.space_group_name_H-M   'P 1'
#
loop_
_entity.id
_entity.type
_entity.pdbx_description
1 polymer ?
#
loop_
_entity_poly.entity_id
_entity_poly.type
_entity_poly.pdbx_seq_one_letter_code
_entity_poly.pdbx_strand_id
1 'polypeptide(L)'
;MKFLIFFIFWTWSYKVYQYPKKVILVLLPHQLPQWETQKDVYLQTYLDYYSLLKTMSTMLSFKIDIGISFPDFYSSVQLTETQTFLNQVQRHSISSVIISNESNTTRLLSDISSFQHKLKSYQFAISLTKTVKNKCLGNCDDKTLAQLSQQTQKLKQEIPSFHGLIALDYRRFNKNPINIILDDVFAHYYESTDNAIDIILQTAKDHQSLSASFDVSEFGNSMYFQNCGFLGNILNKAYQQNITVNFIVNRTHWILSENSQLFVRFLEMFKMCIDSFELI
;
A
#
# COMPACT_ATOMS: atom_id res chain seq x y z
N MET A 1 7.38 54.20 -2.16
CA MET A 1 7.79 52.85 -1.74
C MET A 1 6.88 51.83 -2.39
N LYS A 2 7.39 51.03 -3.34
CA LYS A 2 6.67 49.86 -3.87
C LYS A 2 7.16 48.62 -3.11
N PHE A 3 6.28 47.98 -2.35
CA PHE A 3 6.54 46.69 -1.72
C PHE A 3 6.53 45.61 -2.82
N LEU A 4 7.69 45.02 -3.10
CA LEU A 4 7.78 43.78 -3.87
C LEU A 4 7.64 42.62 -2.89
N ILE A 5 6.52 41.90 -2.94
CA ILE A 5 6.34 40.65 -2.22
C ILE A 5 6.95 39.54 -3.09
N PHE A 6 8.12 39.04 -2.67
CA PHE A 6 8.71 37.82 -3.23
C PHE A 6 7.92 36.61 -2.70
N PHE A 7 7.06 36.03 -3.54
CA PHE A 7 6.54 34.69 -3.32
C PHE A 7 7.65 33.69 -3.61
N ILE A 8 8.35 33.23 -2.57
CA ILE A 8 9.21 32.05 -2.67
C ILE A 8 8.26 30.84 -2.74
N PHE A 9 7.97 30.38 -3.95
CA PHE A 9 7.37 29.06 -4.14
C PHE A 9 8.40 28.01 -3.72
N TRP A 10 8.27 27.49 -2.51
CA TRP A 10 8.90 26.22 -2.13
C TRP A 10 8.24 25.11 -2.94
N THR A 11 8.70 24.91 -4.18
CA THR A 11 8.39 23.68 -4.90
C THR A 11 9.15 22.57 -4.19
N TRP A 12 8.47 21.77 -3.38
CA TRP A 12 9.00 20.47 -2.97
C TRP A 12 9.33 19.72 -4.26
N SER A 13 10.62 19.55 -4.56
CA SER A 13 11.05 18.76 -5.70
C SER A 13 10.67 17.31 -5.43
N TYR A 14 9.52 16.88 -5.93
CA TYR A 14 9.14 15.48 -5.90
C TYR A 14 10.05 14.73 -6.86
N LYS A 15 11.00 13.96 -6.32
CA LYS A 15 11.88 13.12 -7.14
C LYS A 15 11.12 11.85 -7.51
N VAL A 16 10.84 11.69 -8.79
CA VAL A 16 10.35 10.45 -9.38
C VAL A 16 11.56 9.59 -9.71
N TYR A 17 11.50 8.32 -9.33
CA TYR A 17 12.58 7.37 -9.51
C TYR A 17 12.20 6.32 -10.55
N GLN A 18 13.15 5.82 -11.33
CA GLN A 18 12.97 4.65 -12.21
C GLN A 18 12.98 3.32 -11.45
N TYR A 19 12.90 3.37 -10.12
CA TYR A 19 12.88 2.22 -9.22
C TYR A 19 11.73 2.37 -8.22
N PRO A 20 11.22 1.27 -7.65
CA PRO A 20 10.12 1.34 -6.70
C PRO A 20 10.56 2.03 -5.40
N LYS A 21 9.69 2.89 -4.86
CA LYS A 21 9.94 3.59 -3.59
C LYS A 21 9.67 2.72 -2.38
N LYS A 22 8.62 1.89 -2.42
CA LYS A 22 8.20 1.06 -1.29
C LYS A 22 7.81 -0.35 -1.73
N VAL A 23 8.10 -1.33 -0.88
CA VAL A 23 7.48 -2.66 -0.91
C VAL A 23 6.51 -2.77 0.27
N ILE A 24 5.28 -3.15 -0.01
CA ILE A 24 4.20 -3.28 0.98
C ILE A 24 3.81 -4.75 1.05
N LEU A 25 4.17 -5.39 2.16
CA LEU A 25 3.66 -6.72 2.46
C LEU A 25 2.18 -6.59 2.84
N VAL A 26 1.31 -7.42 2.30
CA VAL A 26 -0.13 -7.37 2.57
C VAL A 26 -0.61 -8.68 3.18
N LEU A 27 -1.50 -8.60 4.15
CA LEU A 27 -2.25 -9.74 4.68
C LEU A 27 -3.75 -9.49 4.64
N LEU A 28 -4.50 -10.37 3.96
CA LEU A 28 -5.96 -10.27 3.84
C LEU A 28 -6.68 -11.50 4.43
N PRO A 29 -7.58 -11.32 5.42
CA PRO A 29 -8.18 -12.42 6.21
C PRO A 29 -9.12 -13.31 5.44
N HIS A 30 -9.86 -12.74 4.49
CA HIS A 30 -10.94 -13.44 3.79
C HIS A 30 -10.44 -14.57 2.87
N GLN A 31 -9.12 -14.78 2.83
CA GLN A 31 -8.44 -15.82 2.08
C GLN A 31 -7.77 -16.86 2.99
N LEU A 32 -7.77 -16.69 4.33
CA LEU A 32 -7.11 -17.62 5.26
C LEU A 32 -8.11 -18.63 5.86
N PRO A 33 -7.95 -19.94 5.64
CA PRO A 33 -8.77 -20.96 6.28
C PRO A 33 -8.54 -20.92 7.79
N GLN A 34 -9.56 -21.32 8.57
CA GLN A 34 -9.44 -21.44 10.03
C GLN A 34 -9.00 -20.15 10.77
N TRP A 35 -9.21 -18.96 10.17
CA TRP A 35 -8.85 -17.66 10.76
C TRP A 35 -9.27 -17.52 12.23
N GLU A 36 -10.51 -17.87 12.57
CA GLU A 36 -11.03 -17.72 13.94
C GLU A 36 -10.20 -18.47 14.99
N THR A 37 -9.61 -19.60 14.62
CA THR A 37 -8.84 -20.49 15.50
C THR A 37 -7.33 -20.37 15.34
N GLN A 38 -6.83 -19.66 14.32
CA GLN A 38 -5.39 -19.59 13.96
C GLN A 38 -4.88 -18.15 13.74
N LYS A 39 -5.70 -17.13 14.01
CA LYS A 39 -5.37 -15.72 13.75
C LYS A 39 -4.05 -15.26 14.38
N ASP A 40 -3.74 -15.72 15.60
CA ASP A 40 -2.50 -15.40 16.31
C ASP A 40 -1.28 -15.97 15.57
N VAL A 41 -1.34 -17.24 15.15
CA VAL A 41 -0.28 -17.89 14.36
C VAL A 41 -0.09 -17.18 13.03
N TYR A 42 -1.17 -16.86 12.32
CA TYR A 42 -1.09 -16.17 11.02
C TYR A 42 -0.51 -14.76 11.15
N LEU A 43 -0.93 -13.99 12.16
CA LEU A 43 -0.43 -12.65 12.38
C LEU A 43 1.03 -12.64 12.85
N GLN A 44 1.43 -13.60 13.69
CA GLN A 44 2.83 -13.75 14.08
C GLN A 44 3.70 -14.12 12.87
N THR A 45 3.28 -15.12 12.09
CA THR A 45 3.96 -15.53 10.85
C THR A 45 4.11 -14.34 9.90
N TYR A 46 3.08 -13.51 9.76
CA TYR A 46 3.13 -12.29 8.95
C TYR A 46 4.20 -11.30 9.41
N LEU A 47 4.34 -11.08 10.73
CA LEU A 47 5.40 -10.23 11.30
C LEU A 47 6.80 -10.84 11.10
N ASP A 48 6.92 -12.16 11.15
CA ASP A 48 8.18 -12.86 10.88
C ASP A 48 8.61 -12.66 9.42
N TYR A 49 7.67 -12.72 8.48
CA TYR A 49 7.92 -12.44 7.06
C TYR A 49 8.28 -10.98 6.79
N TYR A 50 7.63 -10.03 7.48
CA TYR A 50 8.06 -8.63 7.43
C TYR A 50 9.50 -8.48 7.93
N SER A 51 9.86 -9.15 9.03
CA SER A 51 11.21 -9.10 9.60
C SER A 51 12.24 -9.71 8.66
N LEU A 52 11.89 -10.81 7.98
CA LEU A 52 12.71 -11.41 6.94
C LEU A 52 12.90 -10.45 5.75
N LEU A 53 11.81 -9.86 5.24
CA LEU A 53 11.87 -8.87 4.15
C LEU A 53 12.75 -7.68 4.51
N LYS A 54 12.63 -7.15 5.73
CA LYS A 54 13.48 -6.06 6.26
C LYS A 54 14.95 -6.46 6.35
N THR A 55 15.22 -7.67 6.81
CA THR A 55 16.59 -8.19 6.92
C THR A 55 17.20 -8.36 5.54
N MET A 56 16.49 -9.03 4.62
CA MET A 56 16.92 -9.21 3.25
C MET A 56 17.11 -7.88 2.53
N SER A 57 16.24 -6.90 2.75
CA SER A 57 16.41 -5.56 2.20
C SER A 57 17.66 -4.85 2.67
N THR A 58 18.03 -5.05 3.93
CA THR A 58 19.29 -4.53 4.46
C THR A 58 20.48 -5.27 3.86
N MET A 59 20.44 -6.60 3.82
CA MET A 59 21.53 -7.44 3.31
C MET A 59 21.77 -7.25 1.81
N LEU A 60 20.69 -7.14 1.05
CA LEU A 60 20.70 -6.94 -0.39
C LEU A 60 20.92 -5.47 -0.75
N SER A 61 20.88 -4.53 0.21
CA SER A 61 20.98 -3.08 -0.04
C SER A 61 19.87 -2.53 -0.94
N PHE A 62 18.62 -2.97 -0.73
CA PHE A 62 17.46 -2.31 -1.32
C PHE A 62 17.36 -0.87 -0.81
N LYS A 63 17.41 0.11 -1.71
CA LYS A 63 17.09 1.52 -1.40
C LYS A 63 15.57 1.75 -1.41
N ILE A 64 14.82 0.86 -0.76
CA ILE A 64 13.36 0.78 -0.84
C ILE A 64 12.81 0.74 0.58
N ASP A 65 11.77 1.53 0.84
CA ASP A 65 11.04 1.48 2.10
C ASP A 65 10.25 0.17 2.20
N ILE A 66 10.17 -0.42 3.39
CA ILE A 66 9.33 -1.59 3.63
C ILE A 66 8.19 -1.22 4.57
N GLY A 67 6.97 -1.57 4.17
CA GLY A 67 5.81 -1.45 5.04
C GLY A 67 4.96 -2.71 5.05
N ILE A 68 3.94 -2.66 5.89
CA ILE A 68 2.88 -3.66 5.94
C ILE A 68 1.53 -3.02 5.62
N SER A 69 0.59 -3.81 5.15
CA SER A 69 -0.81 -3.43 5.05
C SER A 69 -1.68 -4.49 5.70
N PHE A 70 -2.69 -4.04 6.46
CA PHE A 70 -3.57 -4.93 7.19
C PHE A 70 -4.93 -4.28 7.48
N PRO A 71 -6.01 -5.08 7.59
CA PRO A 71 -7.30 -4.59 8.05
C PRO A 71 -7.26 -4.00 9.46
N ASP A 72 -7.98 -2.91 9.67
CA ASP A 72 -8.12 -2.22 10.96
C ASP A 72 -8.43 -3.16 12.14
N PHE A 73 -9.31 -4.14 11.94
CA PHE A 73 -9.72 -5.09 12.98
C PHE A 73 -8.60 -6.05 13.42
N TYR A 74 -7.50 -6.17 12.68
CA TYR A 74 -6.32 -6.91 13.16
C TYR A 74 -5.65 -6.18 14.33
N SER A 75 -5.77 -4.85 14.39
CA SER A 75 -5.08 -4.01 15.36
C SER A 75 -5.33 -4.44 16.81
N SER A 76 -6.55 -4.91 17.12
CA SER A 76 -6.96 -5.31 18.48
C SER A 76 -6.78 -6.80 18.78
N VAL A 77 -6.35 -7.61 17.80
CA VAL A 77 -6.12 -9.04 18.02
C VAL A 77 -4.96 -9.22 19.01
N GLN A 78 -5.20 -9.95 20.09
CA GLN A 78 -4.18 -10.33 21.06
C GLN A 78 -3.31 -11.44 20.46
N LEU A 79 -1.99 -11.23 20.49
CA LEU A 79 -0.99 -12.24 20.10
C LEU A 79 -0.37 -12.92 21.34
N THR A 80 -0.34 -12.19 22.46
CA THR A 80 0.03 -12.70 23.78
C THR A 80 -0.93 -12.11 24.83
N GLU A 81 -0.84 -12.56 26.08
CA GLU A 81 -1.65 -12.04 27.19
C GLU A 81 -1.53 -10.52 27.38
N THR A 82 -0.41 -9.92 26.95
CA THR A 82 -0.11 -8.50 27.20
C THR A 82 0.04 -7.66 25.93
N GLN A 83 0.04 -8.26 24.75
CA GLN A 83 0.37 -7.56 23.50
C GLN A 83 -0.65 -7.84 22.40
N THR A 84 -1.19 -6.76 21.83
CA THR A 84 -1.96 -6.81 20.58
C THR A 84 -1.04 -6.78 19.37
N PHE A 85 -1.58 -7.14 18.21
CA PHE A 85 -0.89 -6.99 16.93
C PHE A 85 -0.40 -5.55 16.71
N LEU A 86 -1.24 -4.55 17.00
CA LEU A 86 -0.85 -3.14 16.85
C LEU A 86 0.33 -2.76 17.76
N ASN A 87 0.42 -3.32 18.97
CA ASN A 87 1.57 -3.08 19.84
C ASN A 87 2.88 -3.58 19.21
N GLN A 88 2.87 -4.73 18.51
CA GLN A 88 4.05 -5.21 17.81
C GLN A 88 4.43 -4.29 16.64
N VAL A 89 3.45 -3.91 15.82
CA VAL A 89 3.66 -3.00 14.69
C VAL A 89 4.27 -1.68 15.16
N GLN A 90 3.76 -1.12 16.25
CA GLN A 90 4.29 0.09 16.88
C GLN A 90 5.73 -0.10 17.37
N ARG A 91 6.00 -1.18 18.10
CA ARG A 91 7.33 -1.48 18.68
C ARG A 91 8.40 -1.54 17.60
N HIS A 92 8.08 -2.13 16.45
CA HIS A 92 8.99 -2.25 15.31
C HIS A 92 9.01 -1.01 14.40
N SER A 93 8.24 0.04 14.73
CA SER A 93 8.16 1.29 13.96
C SER A 93 7.87 1.06 12.47
N ILE A 94 6.96 0.14 12.18
CA ILE A 94 6.68 -0.30 10.81
C ILE A 94 5.79 0.73 10.10
N SER A 95 6.19 1.20 8.90
CA SER A 95 5.30 2.02 8.06
C SER A 95 4.10 1.18 7.64
N SER A 96 2.89 1.66 7.94
CA SER A 96 1.68 0.83 7.86
C SER A 96 0.62 1.44 6.96
N VAL A 97 -0.07 0.58 6.20
CA VAL A 97 -1.28 0.94 5.46
C VAL A 97 -2.47 0.23 6.11
N ILE A 98 -3.30 0.97 6.83
CA ILE A 98 -4.46 0.42 7.53
C ILE A 98 -5.63 0.35 6.56
N ILE A 99 -6.15 -0.85 6.32
CA ILE A 99 -7.30 -1.08 5.44
C ILE A 99 -8.56 -0.99 6.29
N SER A 100 -9.43 -0.02 6.01
CA SER A 100 -10.74 0.02 6.67
C SER A 100 -11.86 -0.39 5.73
N ASN A 101 -12.85 -1.07 6.33
CA ASN A 101 -14.11 -1.43 5.69
C ASN A 101 -15.26 -0.54 6.17
N GLU A 102 -14.98 0.46 7.02
CA GLU A 102 -15.99 1.40 7.47
C GLU A 102 -16.41 2.32 6.32
N SER A 103 -17.70 2.62 6.27
CA SER A 103 -18.33 3.48 5.25
C SER A 103 -18.84 4.79 5.82
N ASN A 104 -18.84 4.93 7.14
CA ASN A 104 -19.23 6.15 7.83
C ASN A 104 -18.02 7.08 7.97
N THR A 105 -18.08 8.26 7.34
CA THR A 105 -17.02 9.28 7.42
C THR A 105 -16.62 9.61 8.86
N THR A 106 -17.59 9.83 9.77
CA THR A 106 -17.30 10.21 11.16
C THR A 106 -16.50 9.12 11.88
N ARG A 107 -16.87 7.85 11.67
CA ARG A 107 -16.13 6.72 12.25
C ARG A 107 -14.74 6.57 11.64
N LEU A 108 -14.61 6.67 10.32
CA LEU A 108 -13.30 6.65 9.65
C LEU A 108 -12.35 7.74 10.20
N LEU A 109 -12.84 8.96 10.38
CA LEU A 109 -12.05 10.05 10.95
C LEU A 109 -11.67 9.79 12.42
N SER A 110 -12.59 9.21 13.20
CA SER A 110 -12.32 8.78 14.56
C SER A 110 -11.23 7.70 14.59
N ASP A 111 -11.30 6.72 13.70
CA ASP A 111 -10.34 5.63 13.60
C ASP A 111 -8.95 6.17 13.26
N ILE A 112 -8.84 7.01 12.22
CA ILE A 112 -7.58 7.69 11.85
C ILE A 112 -6.98 8.39 13.09
N SER A 113 -7.78 9.23 13.75
CA SER A 113 -7.34 9.95 14.95
C SER A 113 -6.87 9.01 16.06
N SER A 114 -7.50 7.85 16.22
CA SER A 114 -7.14 6.86 17.24
C SER A 114 -5.75 6.22 17.04
N PHE A 115 -5.19 6.28 15.83
CA PHE A 115 -3.86 5.73 15.50
C PHE A 115 -2.72 6.75 15.64
N GLN A 116 -3.01 8.05 15.76
CA GLN A 116 -2.01 9.13 15.79
C GLN A 116 -0.88 8.91 16.80
N HIS A 117 -1.20 8.36 17.97
CA HIS A 117 -0.23 8.10 19.05
C HIS A 117 0.27 6.65 19.11
N LYS A 118 -0.24 5.79 18.23
CA LYS A 118 0.08 4.35 18.18
C LYS A 118 1.05 4.02 17.06
N LEU A 119 1.03 4.77 15.96
CA LEU A 119 1.88 4.51 14.79
C LEU A 119 2.74 5.74 14.48
N LYS A 120 4.03 5.51 14.15
CA LYS A 120 4.96 6.58 13.77
C LYS A 120 4.69 7.13 12.38
N SER A 121 4.24 6.27 11.46
CA SER A 121 3.92 6.63 10.08
C SER A 121 2.88 5.63 9.56
N TYR A 122 1.72 6.13 9.15
CA TYR A 122 0.66 5.31 8.59
C TYR A 122 -0.16 6.04 7.52
N GLN A 123 -0.73 5.25 6.62
CA GLN A 123 -1.73 5.68 5.65
C GLN A 123 -3.03 4.91 5.92
N PHE A 124 -4.18 5.49 5.56
CA PHE A 124 -5.45 4.79 5.59
C PHE A 124 -5.87 4.43 4.17
N ALA A 125 -6.06 3.16 3.92
CA ALA A 125 -6.60 2.67 2.67
C ALA A 125 -8.10 2.40 2.83
N ILE A 126 -8.89 3.03 1.97
CA ILE A 126 -10.32 2.78 1.90
C ILE A 126 -10.50 1.68 0.86
N SER A 127 -10.94 0.52 1.35
CA SER A 127 -11.42 -0.52 0.45
C SER A 127 -12.78 -0.09 -0.08
N LEU A 128 -12.98 -0.18 -1.40
CA LEU A 128 -14.29 -0.05 -2.05
C LEU A 128 -14.68 -1.34 -2.76
N THR A 129 -13.91 -2.41 -2.53
CA THR A 129 -14.05 -3.67 -3.23
C THR A 129 -15.23 -4.45 -2.68
N LYS A 130 -16.10 -4.92 -3.58
CA LYS A 130 -17.10 -5.93 -3.24
C LYS A 130 -16.45 -7.30 -3.21
N THR A 131 -16.62 -8.04 -2.12
CA THR A 131 -16.26 -9.47 -2.07
C THR A 131 -17.11 -10.26 -3.08
N VAL A 132 -16.67 -11.48 -3.41
CA VAL A 132 -17.37 -12.42 -4.32
C VAL A 132 -18.83 -12.71 -3.88
N LYS A 133 -19.14 -12.51 -2.60
CA LYS A 133 -20.50 -12.63 -2.03
C LYS A 133 -21.29 -11.31 -2.07
N ASN A 134 -20.85 -10.32 -2.85
CA ASN A 134 -21.41 -8.97 -2.91
C ASN A 134 -21.41 -8.20 -1.56
N LYS A 135 -20.68 -8.68 -0.54
CA LYS A 135 -20.46 -7.90 0.68
C LYS A 135 -19.32 -6.93 0.43
N CYS A 136 -19.59 -5.63 0.47
CA CYS A 136 -18.56 -4.60 0.36
C CYS A 136 -17.59 -4.70 1.54
N LEU A 137 -16.29 -4.62 1.26
CA LEU A 137 -15.34 -4.03 2.20
C LEU A 137 -15.56 -2.51 2.04
N GLY A 138 -16.48 -1.89 2.80
CA GLY A 138 -16.81 -0.46 2.68
C GLY A 138 -17.80 -0.11 1.57
N ASN A 139 -18.97 0.43 1.94
CA ASN A 139 -19.94 1.01 0.99
C ASN A 139 -19.85 2.54 1.03
N CYS A 140 -18.72 3.13 0.62
CA CYS A 140 -18.63 4.59 0.51
C CYS A 140 -19.30 5.02 -0.79
N ASP A 141 -20.45 5.68 -0.67
CA ASP A 141 -21.03 6.43 -1.78
C ASP A 141 -20.13 7.64 -2.15
N ASP A 142 -20.41 8.25 -3.29
CA ASP A 142 -19.59 9.35 -3.83
C ASP A 142 -19.58 10.56 -2.87
N LYS A 143 -20.65 10.76 -2.10
CA LYS A 143 -20.77 11.80 -1.07
C LYS A 143 -19.79 11.57 0.07
N THR A 144 -19.67 10.34 0.54
CA THR A 144 -18.74 9.92 1.59
C THR A 144 -17.30 10.13 1.15
N LEU A 145 -16.96 9.76 -0.08
CA LEU A 145 -15.62 9.95 -0.65
C LEU A 145 -15.23 11.43 -0.77
N ALA A 146 -16.14 12.28 -1.22
CA ALA A 146 -15.90 13.73 -1.30
C ALA A 146 -15.66 14.34 0.10
N GLN A 147 -16.44 13.94 1.09
CA GLN A 147 -16.26 14.41 2.47
C GLN A 147 -14.92 13.95 3.06
N LEU A 148 -14.55 12.68 2.86
CA LEU A 148 -13.28 12.13 3.31
C LEU A 148 -12.11 12.89 2.69
N SER A 149 -12.11 13.10 1.37
CA SER A 149 -11.02 13.82 0.69
C SER A 149 -10.80 15.23 1.26
N GLN A 150 -11.87 15.97 1.56
CA GLN A 150 -11.77 17.31 2.14
C GLN A 150 -11.17 17.27 3.55
N GLN A 151 -11.59 16.30 4.38
CA GLN A 151 -11.12 16.18 5.76
C GLN A 151 -9.69 15.62 5.84
N THR A 152 -9.29 14.75 4.92
CA THR A 152 -7.96 14.16 4.89
C THR A 152 -6.87 15.21 4.68
N GLN A 153 -7.09 16.20 3.82
CA GLN A 153 -6.14 17.31 3.63
C GLN A 153 -5.87 18.04 4.95
N LYS A 154 -6.92 18.29 5.74
CA LYS A 154 -6.82 18.88 7.07
C LYS A 154 -6.09 17.95 8.05
N LEU A 155 -6.46 16.67 8.09
CA LEU A 155 -5.84 15.69 8.99
C LEU A 155 -4.34 15.51 8.72
N LYS A 156 -3.88 15.55 7.46
CA LYS A 156 -2.44 15.47 7.14
C LYS A 156 -1.64 16.64 7.71
N GLN A 157 -2.28 17.79 7.91
CA GLN A 157 -1.65 18.96 8.54
C GLN A 157 -1.66 18.84 10.07
N GLU A 158 -2.71 18.25 10.64
CA GLU A 158 -2.92 18.15 12.10
C GLU A 158 -2.26 16.92 12.73
N ILE A 159 -2.09 15.84 11.96
CA ILE A 159 -1.60 14.53 12.41
C ILE A 159 -0.31 14.19 11.66
N PRO A 160 0.88 14.48 12.23
CA PRO A 160 2.15 14.27 11.52
C PRO A 160 2.44 12.82 11.13
N SER A 161 1.89 11.85 11.87
CA SER A 161 2.04 10.43 11.58
C SER A 161 1.10 9.93 10.48
N PHE A 162 0.10 10.73 10.06
CA PHE A 162 -0.86 10.37 9.04
C PHE A 162 -0.43 10.90 7.67
N HIS A 163 -0.18 9.98 6.74
CA HIS A 163 0.31 10.29 5.39
C HIS A 163 -0.77 10.21 4.32
N GLY A 164 -2.05 10.08 4.71
CA GLY A 164 -3.19 10.30 3.85
C GLY A 164 -3.94 9.05 3.40
N LEU A 165 -4.68 9.20 2.30
CA LEU A 165 -5.68 8.22 1.85
C LEU A 165 -5.26 7.48 0.58
N ILE A 166 -5.59 6.18 0.55
CA ILE A 166 -5.30 5.28 -0.56
C ILE A 166 -6.60 4.66 -1.06
N ALA A 167 -6.74 4.58 -2.39
CA ALA A 167 -7.77 3.79 -3.06
C ALA A 167 -7.30 2.34 -3.27
N LEU A 168 -7.98 1.34 -2.70
CA LEU A 168 -7.63 -0.08 -2.92
C LEU A 168 -8.15 -0.68 -4.24
N ASP A 169 -9.17 -0.06 -4.86
CA ASP A 169 -9.71 -0.48 -6.16
C ASP A 169 -9.81 0.71 -7.11
N TYR A 170 -8.84 0.83 -8.02
CA TYR A 170 -8.83 1.88 -9.04
C TYR A 170 -10.07 1.89 -9.95
N ARG A 171 -10.77 0.76 -10.13
CA ARG A 171 -11.87 0.65 -11.12
C ARG A 171 -13.10 1.48 -10.75
N ARG A 172 -13.31 1.73 -9.46
CA ARG A 172 -14.38 2.62 -8.97
C ARG A 172 -14.10 4.08 -9.35
N PHE A 173 -12.83 4.44 -9.35
CA PHE A 173 -12.33 5.79 -9.62
C PHE A 173 -12.23 6.09 -11.12
N ASN A 174 -11.90 5.08 -11.93
CA ASN A 174 -11.90 5.20 -13.39
C ASN A 174 -13.30 5.53 -13.98
N LYS A 175 -14.38 4.98 -13.40
CA LYS A 175 -15.73 5.15 -13.97
C LYS A 175 -16.44 6.44 -13.56
N ASN A 176 -16.05 7.03 -12.43
CA ASN A 176 -16.60 8.28 -11.91
C ASN A 176 -15.44 9.13 -11.40
N PRO A 177 -14.98 10.15 -12.15
CA PRO A 177 -13.94 11.06 -11.68
C PRO A 177 -14.49 11.93 -10.55
N ILE A 178 -14.46 11.42 -9.33
CA ILE A 178 -14.73 12.19 -8.13
C ILE A 178 -13.49 13.06 -7.90
N ASN A 179 -13.64 14.38 -7.77
CA ASN A 179 -12.51 15.25 -7.49
C ASN A 179 -12.00 15.03 -6.05
N ILE A 180 -11.17 14.01 -5.89
CA ILE A 180 -10.48 13.63 -4.66
C ILE A 180 -8.98 13.64 -4.89
N ILE A 181 -8.24 14.01 -3.85
CA ILE A 181 -6.78 13.93 -3.85
C ILE A 181 -6.41 12.65 -3.11
N LEU A 182 -5.75 11.73 -3.83
CA LEU A 182 -5.26 10.46 -3.28
C LEU A 182 -3.74 10.50 -3.13
N ASP A 183 -3.23 9.85 -2.08
CA ASP A 183 -1.79 9.69 -1.90
C ASP A 183 -1.22 8.56 -2.75
N ASP A 184 -2.03 7.53 -2.99
CA ASP A 184 -1.67 6.36 -3.78
C ASP A 184 -2.93 5.70 -4.35
N VAL A 185 -2.77 5.02 -5.48
CA VAL A 185 -3.80 4.20 -6.14
C VAL A 185 -3.28 2.77 -6.24
N PHE A 186 -3.95 1.83 -5.57
CA PHE A 186 -3.58 0.43 -5.61
C PHE A 186 -4.33 -0.29 -6.72
N ALA A 187 -3.57 -1.07 -7.49
CA ALA A 187 -4.12 -2.09 -8.38
C ALA A 187 -4.65 -3.28 -7.57
N HIS A 188 -5.74 -3.89 -8.03
CA HIS A 188 -6.17 -5.17 -7.48
C HIS A 188 -5.22 -6.31 -7.89
N TYR A 189 -5.15 -7.29 -6.98
CA TYR A 189 -4.25 -8.45 -6.91
C TYR A 189 -4.13 -9.40 -8.13
N TYR A 190 -4.76 -9.12 -9.27
CA TYR A 190 -4.81 -10.04 -10.43
C TYR A 190 -4.84 -9.37 -11.82
N GLU A 191 -4.61 -8.06 -11.91
CA GLU A 191 -4.76 -7.32 -13.16
C GLU A 191 -3.46 -6.61 -13.55
N SER A 192 -2.50 -7.36 -14.06
CA SER A 192 -1.24 -6.79 -14.55
C SER A 192 -1.04 -7.13 -16.03
N THR A 193 -2.02 -6.73 -16.84
CA THR A 193 -1.85 -6.61 -18.30
C THR A 193 -1.31 -5.22 -18.64
N ASP A 194 -0.67 -5.06 -19.80
CA ASP A 194 -0.14 -3.75 -20.22
C ASP A 194 -1.21 -2.64 -20.25
N ASN A 195 -2.45 -2.99 -20.61
CA ASN A 195 -3.59 -2.08 -20.60
C ASN A 195 -4.01 -1.70 -19.17
N ALA A 196 -3.92 -2.64 -18.22
CA ALA A 196 -4.22 -2.34 -16.81
C ALA A 196 -3.23 -1.32 -16.24
N ILE A 197 -1.93 -1.41 -16.58
CA ILE A 197 -0.91 -0.45 -16.14
C ILE A 197 -1.31 0.97 -16.54
N ASP A 198 -1.66 1.18 -17.81
CA ASP A 198 -1.99 2.51 -18.32
C ASP A 198 -3.23 3.09 -17.62
N ILE A 199 -4.25 2.26 -17.38
CA ILE A 199 -5.47 2.69 -16.68
C ILE A 199 -5.17 3.06 -15.22
N ILE A 200 -4.33 2.29 -14.53
CA ILE A 200 -3.94 2.59 -13.13
C ILE A 200 -3.19 3.92 -13.07
N LEU A 201 -2.22 4.15 -13.96
CA LEU A 201 -1.44 5.38 -14.00
C LEU A 201 -2.31 6.59 -14.37
N GLN A 202 -3.25 6.42 -15.31
CA GLN A 202 -4.21 7.46 -15.65
C GLN A 202 -5.11 7.80 -14.45
N THR A 203 -5.61 6.77 -13.74
CA THR A 203 -6.41 6.96 -12.52
C THR A 203 -5.61 7.73 -11.46
N ALA A 204 -4.33 7.40 -11.26
CA ALA A 204 -3.46 8.14 -10.34
C ALA A 204 -3.38 9.64 -10.73
N LYS A 205 -3.20 9.95 -12.01
CA LYS A 205 -3.18 11.35 -12.50
C LYS A 205 -4.51 12.07 -12.29
N ASP A 206 -5.61 11.43 -12.63
CA ASP A 206 -6.96 12.02 -12.52
C ASP A 206 -7.29 12.40 -11.06
N HIS A 207 -6.69 11.69 -10.10
CA HIS A 207 -6.83 11.92 -8.66
C HIS A 207 -5.62 12.59 -8.00
N GLN A 208 -4.75 13.24 -8.81
CA GLN A 208 -3.59 14.00 -8.36
C GLN A 208 -2.63 13.20 -7.46
N SER A 209 -2.63 11.88 -7.62
CA SER A 209 -1.76 10.98 -6.90
C SER A 209 -0.38 10.96 -7.53
N LEU A 210 0.62 11.03 -6.67
CA LEU A 210 2.03 10.98 -7.07
C LEU A 210 2.59 9.55 -7.01
N SER A 211 1.77 8.58 -6.59
CA SER A 211 2.19 7.18 -6.55
C SER A 211 1.10 6.21 -7.01
N ALA A 212 1.57 5.06 -7.51
CA ALA A 212 0.71 3.94 -7.86
C ALA A 212 1.35 2.64 -7.35
N SER A 213 0.51 1.74 -6.83
CA SER A 213 0.94 0.48 -6.26
C SER A 213 0.51 -0.72 -7.10
N PHE A 214 1.46 -1.60 -7.41
CA PHE A 214 1.24 -2.77 -8.28
C PHE A 214 1.52 -4.06 -7.52
N ASP A 215 0.59 -5.01 -7.56
CA ASP A 215 0.82 -6.35 -7.01
C ASP A 215 1.82 -7.13 -7.90
N VAL A 216 2.86 -7.65 -7.25
CA VAL A 216 3.94 -8.42 -7.88
C VAL A 216 4.04 -9.86 -7.34
N SER A 217 3.03 -10.35 -6.60
CA SER A 217 3.07 -11.62 -5.87
C SER A 217 3.00 -12.86 -6.76
N GLU A 218 2.15 -12.85 -7.80
CA GLU A 218 1.99 -13.99 -8.71
C GLU A 218 3.17 -14.19 -9.66
N PHE A 219 4.07 -13.20 -9.73
CA PHE A 219 5.14 -13.20 -10.70
C PHE A 219 6.29 -14.12 -10.33
N GLY A 220 6.43 -14.54 -9.07
CA GLY A 220 7.46 -15.50 -8.64
C GLY A 220 7.45 -16.84 -9.40
N ASN A 221 6.32 -17.21 -10.02
CA ASN A 221 6.17 -18.45 -10.80
C ASN A 221 5.96 -18.23 -12.31
N SER A 222 5.97 -16.99 -12.80
CA SER A 222 5.69 -16.68 -14.22
C SER A 222 6.97 -16.33 -14.98
N MET A 223 7.02 -16.65 -16.28
CA MET A 223 8.15 -16.28 -17.18
C MET A 223 8.44 -14.76 -17.19
N TYR A 224 7.46 -13.93 -16.77
CA TYR A 224 7.56 -12.47 -16.77
C TYR A 224 8.50 -11.91 -15.70
N PHE A 225 8.69 -12.61 -14.59
CA PHE A 225 9.63 -12.21 -13.53
C PHE A 225 11.04 -12.76 -13.80
N GLN A 226 11.15 -13.91 -14.47
CA GLN A 226 12.43 -14.50 -14.84
C GLN A 226 13.25 -13.57 -15.74
N ASN A 227 12.59 -12.76 -16.57
CA ASN A 227 13.25 -11.81 -17.49
C ASN A 227 13.10 -10.34 -17.08
N CYS A 228 12.49 -10.05 -15.93
CA CYS A 228 12.27 -8.68 -15.40
C CYS A 228 11.47 -7.70 -16.28
N GLY A 229 11.16 -8.05 -17.54
CA GLY A 229 10.61 -7.12 -18.53
C GLY A 229 9.27 -6.49 -18.13
N PHE A 230 8.42 -7.22 -17.40
CA PHE A 230 7.15 -6.68 -16.93
C PHE A 230 7.33 -5.60 -15.84
N LEU A 231 8.22 -5.84 -14.87
CA LEU A 231 8.55 -4.83 -13.85
C LEU A 231 9.17 -3.59 -14.50
N GLY A 232 10.06 -3.79 -15.47
CA GLY A 232 10.64 -2.70 -16.25
C GLY A 232 9.59 -1.89 -17.00
N ASN A 233 8.57 -2.54 -17.57
CA ASN A 233 7.46 -1.86 -18.25
C ASN A 233 6.66 -0.98 -17.28
N ILE A 234 6.31 -1.48 -16.09
CA ILE A 234 5.64 -0.70 -15.05
C ILE A 234 6.48 0.53 -14.68
N LEU A 235 7.76 0.32 -14.36
CA LEU A 235 8.65 1.38 -13.88
C LEU A 235 8.87 2.45 -14.97
N ASN A 236 9.10 2.05 -16.21
CA ASN A 236 9.31 2.99 -17.32
C ASN A 236 8.04 3.80 -17.62
N LYS A 237 6.87 3.14 -17.74
CA LYS A 237 5.60 3.83 -17.98
C LYS A 237 5.27 4.81 -16.85
N ALA A 238 5.46 4.42 -15.59
CA ALA A 238 5.22 5.30 -14.45
C ALA A 238 6.20 6.48 -14.42
N TYR A 239 7.48 6.24 -14.68
CA TYR A 239 8.51 7.28 -14.73
C TYR A 239 8.21 8.33 -15.81
N GLN A 240 7.86 7.90 -17.03
CA GLN A 240 7.45 8.80 -18.12
C GLN A 240 6.23 9.67 -17.75
N GLN A 241 5.43 9.19 -16.81
CA GLN A 241 4.22 9.84 -16.33
C GLN A 241 4.42 10.63 -15.02
N ASN A 242 5.65 10.74 -14.52
CA ASN A 242 6.00 11.35 -13.24
C ASN A 242 5.27 10.75 -12.03
N ILE A 243 5.02 9.43 -12.06
CA ILE A 243 4.38 8.69 -10.97
C ILE A 243 5.42 7.76 -10.33
N THR A 244 5.50 7.79 -9.00
CA THR A 244 6.33 6.86 -8.23
C THR A 244 5.64 5.50 -8.10
N VAL A 245 6.41 4.42 -8.22
CA VAL A 245 5.88 3.06 -8.08
C VAL A 245 6.10 2.53 -6.67
N ASN A 246 5.08 1.89 -6.11
CA ASN A 246 5.19 0.99 -4.97
C ASN A 246 4.85 -0.44 -5.44
N PHE A 247 5.46 -1.44 -4.81
CA PHE A 247 5.17 -2.84 -5.09
C PHE A 247 4.45 -3.48 -3.92
N ILE A 248 3.37 -4.20 -4.22
CA ILE A 248 2.55 -4.93 -3.28
C ILE A 248 2.94 -6.40 -3.34
N VAL A 249 3.11 -6.99 -2.16
CA VAL A 249 3.44 -8.39 -1.98
C VAL A 249 2.38 -9.02 -1.08
N ASN A 250 1.35 -9.60 -1.68
CA ASN A 250 0.27 -10.34 -1.05
C ASN A 250 0.77 -11.64 -0.43
N ARG A 251 0.97 -11.60 0.88
CA ARG A 251 1.53 -12.71 1.63
C ARG A 251 0.51 -13.80 1.90
N THR A 252 -0.79 -13.55 1.78
CA THR A 252 -1.82 -14.56 2.06
C THR A 252 -1.55 -15.85 1.27
N HIS A 253 -1.22 -15.75 -0.02
CA HIS A 253 -0.97 -16.90 -0.89
C HIS A 253 0.12 -17.84 -0.35
N TRP A 254 1.26 -17.30 0.06
CA TRP A 254 2.37 -18.12 0.52
C TRP A 254 2.22 -18.58 1.99
N ILE A 255 1.23 -18.06 2.76
CA ILE A 255 1.05 -18.45 4.19
C ILE A 255 0.38 -19.82 4.15
N LEU A 256 -0.58 -19.96 3.25
CA LEU A 256 -1.27 -21.20 2.93
C LEU A 256 -0.34 -22.27 2.35
N SER A 257 0.76 -21.87 1.71
CA SER A 257 1.68 -22.82 1.08
C SER A 257 2.77 -23.33 2.02
N GLU A 258 2.89 -22.78 3.25
CA GLU A 258 3.92 -23.10 4.26
C GLU A 258 5.38 -23.12 3.74
N ASN A 259 5.64 -22.49 2.60
CA ASN A 259 6.92 -22.62 1.89
C ASN A 259 7.69 -21.30 1.93
N SER A 260 8.43 -21.09 3.02
CA SER A 260 9.29 -19.92 3.20
C SER A 260 10.39 -19.81 2.16
N GLN A 261 10.86 -20.93 1.59
CA GLN A 261 11.90 -20.93 0.58
C GLN A 261 11.44 -20.29 -0.74
N LEU A 262 10.18 -20.49 -1.14
CA LEU A 262 9.62 -19.82 -2.31
C LEU A 262 9.56 -18.30 -2.13
N PHE A 263 9.25 -17.83 -0.92
CA PHE A 263 9.26 -16.41 -0.62
C PHE A 263 10.67 -15.82 -0.68
N VAL A 264 11.67 -16.50 -0.12
CA VAL A 264 13.07 -16.06 -0.18
C VAL A 264 13.55 -15.97 -1.63
N ARG A 265 13.28 -17.00 -2.45
CA ARG A 265 13.62 -17.00 -3.88
C ARG A 265 12.94 -15.85 -4.63
N PHE A 266 11.68 -15.58 -4.34
CA PHE A 266 10.97 -14.43 -4.90
C PHE A 266 11.70 -13.12 -4.57
N LEU A 267 12.14 -12.92 -3.31
CA LEU A 267 12.86 -11.71 -2.92
C LEU A 267 14.23 -11.56 -3.60
N GLU A 268 14.96 -12.66 -3.79
CA GLU A 268 16.23 -12.68 -4.52
C GLU A 268 16.03 -12.30 -6.00
N MET A 269 15.03 -12.89 -6.67
CA MET A 269 14.69 -12.55 -8.05
C MET A 269 14.22 -11.09 -8.18
N PHE A 270 13.40 -10.64 -7.23
CA PHE A 270 12.92 -9.27 -7.19
C PHE A 270 14.09 -8.28 -7.08
N LYS A 271 15.10 -8.59 -6.26
CA LYS A 271 16.34 -7.81 -6.19
C LYS A 271 17.05 -7.72 -7.53
N MET A 272 17.31 -8.87 -8.13
CA MET A 272 17.98 -8.96 -9.42
C MET A 272 17.27 -8.10 -10.47
N CYS A 273 15.95 -8.12 -10.49
CA CYS A 273 15.20 -7.27 -11.41
C CYS A 273 15.35 -5.79 -11.11
N ILE A 274 15.22 -5.35 -9.87
CA ILE A 274 15.36 -3.93 -9.53
C ILE A 274 16.77 -3.41 -9.87
N ASP A 275 17.80 -4.21 -9.60
CA ASP A 275 19.20 -3.84 -9.91
C ASP A 275 19.45 -3.67 -11.39
N SER A 276 18.77 -4.47 -12.23
CA SER A 276 18.88 -4.33 -13.68
C SER A 276 18.37 -2.98 -14.19
N PHE A 277 17.53 -2.29 -13.41
CA PHE A 277 16.97 -0.98 -13.76
C PHE A 277 17.69 0.19 -13.07
N GLU A 278 18.42 -0.01 -11.97
CA GLU A 278 19.25 1.05 -11.34
C GLU A 278 20.49 1.43 -12.19
N LEU A 279 20.81 0.64 -13.22
CA LEU A 279 22.00 0.81 -14.08
C LEU A 279 21.76 1.68 -15.34
N ILE A 280 20.58 2.27 -15.49
CA ILE A 280 20.21 3.17 -16.60
C ILE A 280 19.96 4.57 -16.03
#